data_AF-A0A7J9VJA4-F1
#
_entry.id   AF-A0A7J9VJA4-F1
#
_cell.length_a   1.000
_cell.length_b   1.000
_cell.length_c   1.000
_cell.angle_alpha   90.00
_cell.angle_beta   90.00
_cell.angle_gamma   90.00
#
_symmetry.space_group_name_H-M   'P 1'
#
loop_
_entity.id
_entity.type
_entity.pdbx_description
1 polymer ?
#
loop_
_entity_poly.entity_id
_entity_poly.type
_entity_poly.pdbx_seq_one_letter_code
_entity_poly.pdbx_strand_id
1 'polypeptide(L)'
;WELSPKLPDDVIVTADSGSAANWYARDLKFRPGMRGSLSGTLATMGSGMPYAIGAKFANPARPVIACVGDGAMQMNGMAELLTVAKYYRQWDDPRFICLVLHNNDLNQVTWEMRAMEGIPKFSETQVIPDISYAEFAELAGLRAITVHNPDDVAAVWDEALASDVPVVIDAIVDPEVPPLPPHVEFADAKHMMSAVLKGDPNAAHMVKQTFKGKAQEFLQS
;
A
#
# COMPACT_ATOMS: atom_id res chain seq x y z
N TRP A 1 -0.79 -11.65 -3.21
CA TRP A 1 -0.38 -13.08 -3.28
C TRP A 1 1.07 -13.30 -3.73
N GLU A 2 1.53 -12.68 -4.82
CA GLU A 2 2.89 -12.90 -5.38
C GLU A 2 4.06 -12.65 -4.40
N LEU A 3 3.92 -11.68 -3.48
CA LEU A 3 4.97 -11.32 -2.53
C LEU A 3 5.20 -12.40 -1.45
N SER A 4 4.13 -12.94 -0.86
CA SER A 4 4.19 -13.89 0.27
C SER A 4 5.18 -15.06 0.07
N PRO A 5 5.20 -15.78 -1.07
CA PRO A 5 6.18 -16.86 -1.30
C PRO A 5 7.62 -16.37 -1.52
N LYS A 6 7.82 -15.10 -1.87
CA LYS A 6 9.15 -14.50 -2.15
C LYS A 6 9.78 -13.79 -0.95
N LEU A 7 9.00 -13.49 0.09
CA LEU A 7 9.49 -12.81 1.29
C LEU A 7 10.71 -13.53 1.90
N PRO A 8 11.80 -12.84 2.26
CA PRO A 8 12.88 -13.41 3.06
C PRO A 8 12.38 -13.87 4.44
N ASP A 9 12.92 -14.98 4.96
CA ASP A 9 12.40 -15.59 6.20
C ASP A 9 12.57 -14.70 7.45
N ASP A 10 13.49 -13.75 7.42
CA ASP A 10 13.75 -12.78 8.47
C ASP A 10 13.32 -11.36 8.08
N VAL A 11 12.45 -11.17 7.09
CA VAL A 11 11.98 -9.82 6.71
C VAL A 11 11.23 -9.13 7.85
N ILE A 12 11.38 -7.81 7.93
CA ILE A 12 10.51 -6.95 8.72
C ILE A 12 9.62 -6.16 7.76
N VAL A 13 8.30 -6.32 7.89
CA VAL A 13 7.33 -5.58 7.09
C VAL A 13 6.68 -4.50 7.95
N THR A 14 6.61 -3.28 7.44
CA THR A 14 5.82 -2.21 8.03
C THR A 14 4.66 -1.84 7.11
N ALA A 15 3.55 -1.41 7.68
CA ALA A 15 2.41 -0.93 6.92
C ALA A 15 1.91 0.40 7.46
N ASP A 16 1.50 1.28 6.56
CA ASP A 16 0.82 2.51 6.92
C ASP A 16 -0.68 2.30 7.16
N SER A 17 -1.29 3.22 7.90
CA SER A 17 -2.74 3.25 8.07
C SER A 17 -3.40 3.65 6.77
N GLY A 18 -4.52 3.01 6.45
CA GLY A 18 -5.24 3.18 5.19
C GLY A 18 -5.41 1.85 4.44
N SER A 19 -5.61 1.91 3.13
CA SER A 19 -5.83 0.71 2.31
C SER A 19 -4.63 -0.25 2.31
N ALA A 20 -3.40 0.26 2.53
CA ALA A 20 -2.20 -0.54 2.74
C ALA A 20 -2.30 -1.48 3.94
N ALA A 21 -2.97 -1.07 5.03
CA ALA A 21 -3.19 -1.92 6.21
C ALA A 21 -4.07 -3.14 5.89
N ASN A 22 -5.07 -2.98 5.03
CA ASN A 22 -5.94 -4.07 4.58
C ASN A 22 -5.12 -5.13 3.82
N TRP A 23 -4.27 -4.68 2.89
CA TRP A 23 -3.38 -5.55 2.12
C TRP A 23 -2.37 -6.28 3.03
N TYR A 24 -1.75 -5.55 3.95
CA TYR A 24 -0.83 -6.10 4.94
C TYR A 24 -1.50 -7.19 5.79
N ALA A 25 -2.74 -6.97 6.24
CA ALA A 25 -3.43 -7.89 7.13
C ALA A 25 -4.00 -9.13 6.41
N ARG A 26 -4.41 -8.99 5.14
CA ARG A 26 -5.14 -10.05 4.42
C ARG A 26 -4.27 -10.88 3.47
N ASP A 27 -3.28 -10.26 2.84
CA ASP A 27 -2.57 -10.88 1.72
C ASP A 27 -1.15 -11.37 2.07
N LEU A 28 -0.56 -10.85 3.16
CA LEU A 28 0.76 -11.25 3.63
C LEU A 28 0.69 -12.47 4.55
N LYS A 29 1.43 -13.51 4.18
CA LYS A 29 1.57 -14.74 4.98
C LYS A 29 2.86 -14.69 5.79
N PHE A 30 2.75 -14.26 7.04
CA PHE A 30 3.87 -14.25 7.98
C PHE A 30 4.31 -15.67 8.35
N ARG A 31 5.62 -15.91 8.28
CA ARG A 31 6.27 -17.16 8.69
C ARG A 31 7.12 -16.94 9.95
N PRO A 32 7.49 -18.00 10.68
CA PRO A 32 8.41 -17.88 11.81
C PRO A 32 9.69 -17.13 11.42
N GLY A 33 10.11 -16.17 12.26
CA GLY A 33 11.26 -15.30 12.02
C GLY A 33 10.91 -13.91 11.48
N MET A 34 9.83 -13.80 10.70
CA MET A 34 9.35 -12.53 10.18
C MET A 34 8.78 -11.64 11.29
N ARG A 35 8.83 -10.32 11.08
CA ARG A 35 8.21 -9.34 11.97
C ARG A 35 7.35 -8.37 11.19
N GLY A 36 6.31 -7.89 11.84
CA GLY A 36 5.33 -6.99 11.24
C GLY A 36 5.01 -5.84 12.19
N SER A 37 4.85 -4.63 11.67
CA SER A 37 4.44 -3.45 12.45
C SER A 37 3.51 -2.54 11.66
N LEU A 38 2.46 -2.05 12.31
CA LEU A 38 1.59 -0.99 11.81
C LEU A 38 1.07 -0.16 12.98
N SER A 39 0.56 1.04 12.72
CA SER A 39 -0.08 1.86 13.76
C SER A 39 -1.51 1.37 14.06
N GLY A 40 -1.65 0.20 14.68
CA GLY A 40 -2.97 -0.43 14.85
C GLY A 40 -3.95 0.34 15.75
N THR A 41 -3.52 0.76 16.94
CA THR A 41 -4.43 1.40 17.91
C THR A 41 -4.63 2.89 17.64
N LEU A 42 -3.58 3.59 17.24
CA LEU A 42 -3.65 5.03 16.96
C LEU A 42 -4.16 5.29 15.53
N ALA A 43 -4.01 4.33 14.62
CA ALA A 43 -4.38 4.44 13.21
C ALA A 43 -3.77 5.68 12.53
N THR A 44 -2.53 6.04 12.90
CA THR A 44 -1.87 7.22 12.32
C THR A 44 -1.35 6.92 10.93
N MET A 45 -1.68 7.81 9.99
CA MET A 45 -1.01 7.87 8.70
C MET A 45 0.44 8.36 8.85
N GLY A 46 1.30 8.01 7.89
CA GLY A 46 2.70 8.40 7.84
C GLY A 46 3.60 7.59 8.79
N SER A 47 3.12 6.45 9.29
CA SER A 47 3.89 5.61 10.22
C SER A 47 4.77 4.58 9.51
N GLY A 48 4.40 4.15 8.29
CA GLY A 48 5.04 3.03 7.60
C GLY A 48 6.54 3.25 7.37
N MET A 49 6.90 4.42 6.81
CA MET A 49 8.29 4.78 6.52
C MET A 49 9.14 4.97 7.77
N PRO A 50 8.74 5.78 8.78
CA PRO A 50 9.50 5.89 10.04
C PRO A 50 9.70 4.56 10.76
N TYR A 51 8.69 3.68 10.76
CA TYR A 51 8.81 2.35 11.38
C TYR A 51 9.82 1.48 10.62
N ALA A 52 9.83 1.53 9.29
CA ALA A 52 10.78 0.77 8.47
C ALA A 52 12.22 1.25 8.70
N ILE A 53 12.43 2.57 8.74
CA ILE A 53 13.75 3.16 9.02
C ILE A 53 14.21 2.77 10.43
N GLY A 54 13.35 2.89 11.44
CA GLY A 54 13.64 2.43 12.79
C GLY A 54 13.98 0.94 12.85
N ALA A 55 13.27 0.10 12.10
CA ALA A 55 13.55 -1.32 11.99
C ALA A 55 14.94 -1.60 11.41
N LYS A 56 15.37 -0.86 10.36
CA LYS A 56 16.73 -0.97 9.80
C LYS A 56 17.80 -0.58 10.79
N PHE A 57 17.62 0.50 11.55
CA PHE A 57 18.60 0.89 12.57
C PHE A 57 18.66 -0.13 13.72
N ALA A 58 17.53 -0.71 14.11
CA ALA A 58 17.49 -1.71 15.17
C ALA A 58 17.98 -3.10 14.70
N ASN A 59 17.86 -3.43 13.42
CA ASN A 59 18.21 -4.73 12.85
C ASN A 59 18.88 -4.55 11.45
N PRO A 60 20.12 -4.04 11.38
CA PRO A 60 20.76 -3.64 10.12
C PRO A 60 20.99 -4.80 9.14
N ALA A 61 21.11 -6.03 9.63
CA ALA A 61 21.28 -7.24 8.81
C ALA A 61 19.98 -7.82 8.24
N ARG A 62 18.80 -7.30 8.61
CA ARG A 62 17.51 -7.83 8.15
C ARG A 62 16.97 -7.00 6.97
N PRO A 63 16.35 -7.63 5.95
CA PRO A 63 15.63 -6.90 4.92
C PRO A 63 14.35 -6.26 5.48
N VAL A 64 14.02 -5.07 4.97
CA VAL A 64 12.82 -4.33 5.39
C VAL A 64 11.95 -3.98 4.18
N ILE A 65 10.63 -4.15 4.33
CA ILE A 65 9.64 -3.73 3.33
C ILE A 65 8.64 -2.78 4.00
N ALA A 66 8.50 -1.57 3.46
CA ALA A 66 7.49 -0.60 3.88
C ALA A 66 6.34 -0.61 2.86
N CYS A 67 5.14 -0.95 3.29
CA CYS A 67 3.92 -0.88 2.47
C CYS A 67 3.15 0.40 2.82
N VAL A 68 3.12 1.35 1.91
CA VAL A 68 2.55 2.69 2.15
C VAL A 68 1.61 3.09 1.03
N GLY A 69 0.67 3.99 1.32
CA GLY A 69 -0.12 4.67 0.30
C GLY A 69 0.60 5.93 -0.20
N ASP A 70 0.26 6.36 -1.40
CA ASP A 70 0.63 7.67 -1.96
C ASP A 70 0.30 8.87 -1.05
N GLY A 71 -0.85 8.85 -0.36
CA GLY A 71 -1.19 9.85 0.65
C GLY A 71 -0.20 9.91 1.83
N ALA A 72 0.25 8.74 2.32
CA ALA A 72 1.28 8.67 3.36
C ALA A 72 2.66 9.12 2.84
N MET A 73 2.95 8.84 1.57
CA MET A 73 4.16 9.35 0.91
C MET A 73 4.18 10.88 0.86
N GLN A 74 3.07 11.52 0.51
CA GLN A 74 2.98 12.99 0.49
C GLN A 74 2.94 13.61 1.89
N MET A 75 2.48 12.88 2.91
CA MET A 75 2.49 13.35 4.30
C MET A 75 3.91 13.49 4.86
N ASN A 76 4.70 12.42 4.76
CA ASN A 76 6.10 12.42 5.22
C ASN A 76 7.02 11.41 4.50
N GLY A 77 6.47 10.40 3.82
CA GLY A 77 7.27 9.32 3.25
C GLY A 77 8.32 9.77 2.23
N MET A 78 8.02 10.79 1.42
CA MET A 78 9.00 11.39 0.49
C MET A 78 10.19 12.01 1.23
N ALA A 79 9.97 12.73 2.32
CA ALA A 79 11.06 13.26 3.13
C ALA A 79 11.91 12.13 3.75
N GLU A 80 11.26 11.03 4.15
CA GLU A 80 11.94 9.86 4.71
C GLU A 80 12.78 9.08 3.69
N LEU A 81 12.50 9.16 2.38
CA LEU A 81 13.40 8.62 1.35
C LEU A 81 14.78 9.29 1.39
N LEU A 82 14.86 10.58 1.75
CA LEU A 82 16.15 11.26 1.94
C LEU A 82 16.92 10.69 3.13
N THR A 83 16.21 10.29 4.20
CA THR A 83 16.80 9.56 5.33
C THR A 83 17.37 8.23 4.86
N VAL A 84 16.60 7.44 4.10
CA VAL A 84 17.05 6.15 3.55
C VAL A 84 18.30 6.35 2.69
N ALA A 85 18.27 7.28 1.74
CA ALA A 85 19.39 7.58 0.84
C ALA A 85 20.68 7.97 1.60
N LYS A 86 20.54 8.71 2.70
CA LYS A 86 21.67 9.12 3.55
C LYS A 86 22.32 7.96 4.29
N TYR A 87 21.53 7.01 4.79
CA TYR A 87 22.01 6.04 5.79
C TYR A 87 22.17 4.61 5.26
N TYR A 88 21.58 4.24 4.12
CA TYR A 88 21.48 2.83 3.74
C TYR A 88 22.82 2.09 3.61
N ARG A 89 23.90 2.80 3.24
CA ARG A 89 25.26 2.24 3.12
C ARG A 89 25.88 1.83 4.47
N GLN A 90 25.22 2.16 5.58
CA GLN A 90 25.65 1.79 6.94
C GLN A 90 24.97 0.50 7.44
N TRP A 91 24.00 -0.03 6.69
CA TRP A 91 23.31 -1.27 7.06
C TRP A 91 24.05 -2.47 6.47
N ASP A 92 24.18 -3.55 7.26
CA ASP A 92 24.84 -4.79 6.83
C ASP A 92 24.13 -5.42 5.63
N ASP A 93 22.79 -5.37 5.63
CA ASP A 93 21.95 -5.69 4.49
C ASP A 93 21.30 -4.40 3.98
N PRO A 94 21.55 -3.95 2.73
CA PRO A 94 21.01 -2.69 2.22
C PRO A 94 19.53 -2.79 1.79
N ARG A 95 18.94 -3.99 1.77
CA ARG A 95 17.58 -4.21 1.27
C ARG A 95 16.55 -3.48 2.14
N PHE A 96 16.07 -2.38 1.57
CA PHE A 96 14.95 -1.58 2.04
C PHE A 96 14.05 -1.34 0.83
N ILE A 97 12.85 -1.90 0.84
CA ILE A 97 11.91 -1.78 -0.27
C ILE A 97 10.70 -0.96 0.19
N CYS A 98 10.44 0.17 -0.43
CA CYS A 98 9.23 0.96 -0.23
C CYS A 98 8.23 0.61 -1.34
N LEU A 99 7.16 -0.09 -1.01
CA LEU A 99 6.02 -0.27 -1.91
C LEU A 99 5.03 0.86 -1.68
N VAL A 100 4.84 1.69 -2.70
CA VAL A 100 3.80 2.72 -2.75
C VAL A 100 2.60 2.16 -3.51
N LEU A 101 1.46 2.08 -2.85
CA LEU A 101 0.17 1.83 -3.49
C LEU A 101 -0.40 3.17 -3.96
N HIS A 102 -0.25 3.46 -5.25
CA HIS A 102 -0.52 4.75 -5.86
C HIS A 102 -1.86 4.73 -6.61
N ASN A 103 -2.85 5.45 -6.09
CA ASN A 103 -4.20 5.53 -6.65
C ASN A 103 -4.77 6.97 -6.74
N ASN A 104 -3.98 7.97 -6.36
CA ASN A 104 -4.32 9.39 -6.31
C ASN A 104 -5.58 9.70 -5.47
N ASP A 105 -5.81 8.89 -4.44
CA ASP A 105 -6.98 8.95 -3.58
C ASP A 105 -6.63 8.65 -2.11
N LEU A 106 -7.21 9.40 -1.17
CA LEU A 106 -7.21 9.03 0.24
C LEU A 106 -8.17 7.86 0.49
N ASN A 107 -7.78 6.72 -0.06
CA ASN A 107 -8.69 5.64 -0.45
C ASN A 107 -9.49 5.02 0.68
N GLN A 108 -8.88 4.86 1.85
CA GLN A 108 -9.58 4.33 3.02
C GLN A 108 -10.76 5.22 3.42
N VAL A 109 -10.58 6.54 3.41
CA VAL A 109 -11.62 7.51 3.79
C VAL A 109 -12.73 7.54 2.74
N THR A 110 -12.37 7.53 1.44
CA THR A 110 -13.34 7.36 0.35
C THR A 110 -14.22 6.13 0.58
N TRP A 111 -13.64 4.99 0.93
CA TRP A 111 -14.37 3.74 1.15
C TRP A 111 -15.20 3.75 2.43
N GLU A 112 -14.74 4.36 3.52
CA GLU A 112 -15.52 4.54 4.75
C GLU A 112 -16.76 5.41 4.50
N MET A 113 -16.61 6.55 3.81
CA MET A 113 -17.73 7.40 3.43
C MET A 113 -18.78 6.63 2.62
N ARG A 114 -18.33 5.84 1.64
CA ARG A 114 -19.22 5.04 0.78
C ARG A 114 -19.90 3.90 1.51
N ALA A 115 -19.12 3.06 2.19
CA ALA A 115 -19.57 1.78 2.74
C ALA A 115 -20.19 1.91 4.13
N MET A 116 -19.73 2.85 4.96
CA MET A 116 -20.22 3.01 6.33
C MET A 116 -21.24 4.15 6.44
N GLU A 117 -21.06 5.23 5.68
CA GLU A 117 -21.92 6.43 5.79
C GLU A 117 -22.92 6.55 4.64
N GLY A 118 -22.69 5.85 3.53
CA GLY A 118 -23.48 5.98 2.30
C GLY A 118 -23.43 7.40 1.72
N ILE A 119 -22.26 8.04 1.85
CA ILE A 119 -21.93 9.37 1.33
C ILE A 119 -21.01 9.20 0.12
N PRO A 120 -21.26 9.94 -0.99
CA PRO A 120 -20.36 10.00 -2.13
C PRO A 120 -18.94 10.41 -1.77
N LYS A 121 -17.97 10.00 -2.58
CA LYS A 121 -16.61 10.57 -2.54
C LYS A 121 -16.64 12.11 -2.61
N PHE A 122 -15.95 12.77 -1.68
CA PHE A 122 -15.75 14.22 -1.70
C PHE A 122 -14.40 14.57 -2.34
N SER A 123 -14.41 14.84 -3.65
CA SER A 123 -13.20 14.88 -4.47
C SER A 123 -12.20 15.96 -4.02
N GLU A 124 -12.70 17.07 -3.49
CA GLU A 124 -11.93 18.23 -3.05
C GLU A 124 -10.97 17.92 -1.89
N THR A 125 -11.23 16.88 -1.11
CA THR A 125 -10.35 16.45 0.00
C THR A 125 -9.69 15.11 -0.24
N GLN A 126 -10.25 14.26 -1.10
CA GLN A 126 -9.76 12.90 -1.31
C GLN A 126 -8.77 12.79 -2.47
N VAL A 127 -8.89 13.61 -3.51
CA VAL A 127 -7.95 13.60 -4.64
C VAL A 127 -6.67 14.33 -4.23
N ILE A 128 -5.54 13.63 -4.33
CA ILE A 128 -4.21 14.18 -4.07
C ILE A 128 -3.48 14.45 -5.38
N PRO A 129 -2.47 15.35 -5.39
CA PRO A 129 -1.66 15.61 -6.58
C PRO A 129 -1.03 14.34 -7.16
N ASP A 130 -1.07 14.21 -8.49
CA ASP A 130 -0.37 13.15 -9.22
C ASP A 130 1.12 13.48 -9.33
N ILE A 131 1.96 12.63 -8.73
CA ILE A 131 3.41 12.76 -8.68
C ILE A 131 4.05 11.38 -8.80
N SER A 132 5.11 11.26 -9.59
CA SER A 132 5.91 10.04 -9.61
C SER A 132 6.78 9.94 -8.36
N TYR A 133 6.50 8.92 -7.53
CA TYR A 133 7.34 8.57 -6.40
C TYR A 133 8.61 7.86 -6.85
N ALA A 134 8.54 7.17 -7.99
CA ALA A 134 9.69 6.54 -8.61
C ALA A 134 10.73 7.59 -9.04
N GLU A 135 10.33 8.60 -9.81
CA GLU A 135 11.25 9.67 -10.25
C GLU A 135 11.84 10.44 -9.05
N PHE A 136 11.03 10.71 -8.02
CA PHE A 136 11.53 11.34 -6.80
C PHE A 136 12.61 10.47 -6.09
N ALA A 137 12.40 9.15 -6.05
CA ALA A 137 13.36 8.23 -5.46
C ALA A 137 14.67 8.16 -6.28
N GLU A 138 14.59 8.17 -7.61
CA GLU A 138 15.76 8.25 -8.49
C GLU A 138 16.54 9.55 -8.28
N LEU A 139 15.85 10.69 -8.15
CA LEU A 139 16.46 11.98 -7.82
C LEU A 139 17.18 11.95 -6.45
N ALA A 140 16.66 11.18 -5.49
CA ALA A 140 17.29 10.94 -4.19
C ALA A 140 18.47 9.94 -4.26
N GLY A 141 18.76 9.35 -5.42
CA GLY A 141 19.82 8.38 -5.63
C GLY A 141 19.47 6.96 -5.19
N LEU A 142 18.18 6.63 -5.13
CA LEU A 142 17.66 5.29 -4.85
C LEU A 142 17.24 4.61 -6.15
N ARG A 143 17.12 3.27 -6.14
CA ARG A 143 16.52 2.56 -7.27
C ARG A 143 15.01 2.75 -7.22
N ALA A 144 14.37 2.85 -8.38
CA ALA A 144 12.93 2.89 -8.46
C ALA A 144 12.38 2.03 -9.61
N ILE A 145 11.13 1.59 -9.46
CA ILE A 145 10.40 0.80 -10.44
C ILE A 145 8.95 1.27 -10.42
N THR A 146 8.43 1.71 -11.57
CA THR A 146 6.99 1.99 -11.72
C THR A 146 6.28 0.78 -12.29
N VAL A 147 5.16 0.37 -11.68
CA VAL A 147 4.39 -0.80 -12.09
C VAL A 147 3.01 -0.37 -12.57
N HIS A 148 2.71 -0.66 -13.83
CA HIS A 148 1.40 -0.39 -14.44
C HIS A 148 0.58 -1.66 -14.70
N ASN A 149 1.25 -2.79 -14.97
CA ASN A 149 0.58 -4.04 -15.32
C ASN A 149 0.71 -5.05 -14.17
N PRO A 150 -0.40 -5.65 -13.69
CA PRO A 150 -0.37 -6.73 -12.71
C PRO A 150 0.53 -7.92 -13.09
N ASP A 151 0.69 -8.22 -14.38
CA ASP A 151 1.52 -9.35 -14.85
C ASP A 151 3.02 -9.15 -14.53
N ASP A 152 3.45 -7.90 -14.33
CA ASP A 152 4.85 -7.57 -14.05
C ASP A 152 5.19 -7.71 -12.55
N VAL A 153 4.18 -7.81 -11.68
CA VAL A 153 4.35 -7.76 -10.21
C VAL A 153 5.34 -8.82 -9.71
N ALA A 154 5.28 -10.04 -10.25
CA ALA A 154 6.18 -11.11 -9.83
C ALA A 154 7.65 -10.78 -10.15
N ALA A 155 7.91 -10.25 -11.35
CA ALA A 155 9.26 -9.89 -11.80
C ALA A 155 9.80 -8.68 -11.04
N VAL A 156 8.94 -7.69 -10.76
CA VAL A 156 9.30 -6.49 -9.97
C VAL A 156 9.75 -6.89 -8.57
N TRP A 157 9.08 -7.84 -7.92
CA TRP A 157 9.52 -8.35 -6.63
C TRP A 157 10.87 -9.04 -6.68
N ASP A 158 11.11 -9.86 -7.71
CA ASP A 158 12.40 -10.53 -7.90
C ASP A 158 13.53 -9.51 -8.09
N GLU A 159 13.29 -8.47 -8.88
CA GLU A 159 14.23 -7.37 -9.06
C GLU A 159 14.49 -6.59 -7.76
N ALA A 160 13.43 -6.20 -7.05
CA ALA A 160 13.54 -5.40 -5.84
C ALA A 160 14.25 -6.16 -4.70
N LEU A 161 13.97 -7.46 -4.55
CA LEU A 161 14.58 -8.32 -3.52
C LEU A 161 16.04 -8.66 -3.82
N ALA A 162 16.46 -8.60 -5.08
CA ALA A 162 17.83 -8.82 -5.51
C ALA A 162 18.70 -7.55 -5.50
N SER A 163 18.10 -6.37 -5.26
CA SER A 163 18.79 -5.09 -5.28
C SER A 163 19.78 -4.93 -4.13
N ASP A 164 20.95 -4.38 -4.43
CA ASP A 164 22.01 -4.00 -3.47
C ASP A 164 21.87 -2.53 -2.98
N VAL A 165 20.85 -1.83 -3.45
CA VAL A 165 20.45 -0.49 -3.01
C VAL A 165 18.96 -0.48 -2.66
N PRO A 166 18.48 0.44 -1.79
CA PRO A 166 17.07 0.59 -1.51
C PRO A 166 16.24 0.83 -2.77
N VAL A 167 15.04 0.27 -2.79
CA VAL A 167 14.14 0.28 -3.96
C VAL A 167 12.81 0.92 -3.60
N VAL A 168 12.32 1.82 -4.45
CA VAL A 168 10.95 2.32 -4.39
C VAL A 168 10.15 1.70 -5.53
N ILE A 169 9.10 0.95 -5.19
CA ILE A 169 8.15 0.40 -6.13
C ILE A 169 6.93 1.34 -6.13
N ASP A 170 6.73 2.08 -7.20
CA ASP A 170 5.56 2.93 -7.43
C ASP A 170 4.50 2.13 -8.19
N ALA A 171 3.60 1.47 -7.45
CA ALA A 171 2.61 0.58 -8.03
C ALA A 171 1.30 1.33 -8.28
N ILE A 172 0.98 1.56 -9.55
CA ILE A 172 -0.26 2.20 -9.96
C ILE A 172 -1.42 1.22 -9.78
N VAL A 173 -2.31 1.52 -8.84
CA VAL A 173 -3.44 0.67 -8.46
C VAL A 173 -4.76 1.39 -8.64
N ASP A 174 -5.81 0.62 -8.91
CA ASP A 174 -7.14 1.16 -9.17
C ASP A 174 -7.79 1.63 -7.86
N PRO A 175 -8.14 2.93 -7.71
CA PRO A 175 -8.75 3.47 -6.48
C PRO A 175 -10.09 2.82 -6.15
N GLU A 176 -10.75 2.21 -7.13
CA GLU A 176 -12.09 1.69 -6.99
C GLU A 176 -12.11 0.18 -6.71
N VAL A 177 -10.95 -0.41 -6.40
CA VAL A 177 -10.91 -1.75 -5.81
C VAL A 177 -11.36 -1.66 -4.35
N PRO A 178 -12.50 -2.27 -3.99
CA PRO A 178 -13.02 -2.18 -2.63
C PRO A 178 -12.16 -2.97 -1.63
N PRO A 179 -11.82 -2.40 -0.46
CA PRO A 179 -11.31 -3.15 0.67
C PRO A 179 -12.48 -3.91 1.33
N LEU A 180 -13.04 -4.91 0.64
CA LEU A 180 -14.25 -5.60 1.08
C LEU A 180 -14.00 -6.36 2.40
N PRO A 181 -14.79 -6.16 3.46
CA PRO A 181 -14.71 -7.02 4.64
C PRO A 181 -15.08 -8.48 4.26
N PRO A 182 -14.55 -9.48 4.97
CA PRO A 182 -14.87 -10.90 4.72
C PRO A 182 -16.36 -11.24 4.88
N HIS A 183 -17.08 -10.41 5.64
CA HIS A 183 -18.53 -10.43 5.73
C HIS A 183 -19.05 -9.04 5.37
N VAL A 184 -19.69 -8.92 4.21
CA VAL A 184 -20.42 -7.70 3.84
C VAL A 184 -21.77 -7.77 4.52
N GLU A 185 -21.99 -6.92 5.51
CA GLU A 185 -23.29 -6.84 6.18
C GLU A 185 -24.33 -6.21 5.26
N PHE A 186 -25.60 -6.56 5.46
CA PHE A 186 -26.70 -6.00 4.66
C PHE A 186 -26.78 -4.46 4.75
N ALA A 187 -26.34 -3.90 5.88
CA ALA A 187 -26.23 -2.46 6.09
C ALA A 187 -25.22 -1.83 5.13
N ASP A 188 -24.02 -2.37 5.01
CA ASP A 188 -22.95 -1.84 4.16
C ASP A 188 -23.36 -1.84 2.68
N ALA A 189 -24.04 -2.90 2.23
CA ALA A 189 -24.60 -2.98 0.89
C ALA A 189 -25.65 -1.87 0.63
N LYS A 190 -26.48 -1.56 1.63
CA LYS A 190 -27.46 -0.47 1.56
C LYS A 190 -26.78 0.90 1.53
N HIS A 191 -25.71 1.09 2.28
CA HIS A 191 -24.91 2.32 2.30
C HIS A 191 -24.22 2.55 0.96
N MET A 192 -23.57 1.53 0.38
CA MET A 192 -23.00 1.62 -0.96
C MET A 192 -24.04 2.00 -2.02
N MET A 193 -25.24 1.40 -1.97
CA MET A 193 -26.34 1.77 -2.88
C MET A 193 -26.78 3.23 -2.67
N SER A 194 -26.82 3.69 -1.42
CA SER A 194 -27.12 5.09 -1.08
C SER A 194 -26.08 6.05 -1.66
N ALA A 195 -24.78 5.74 -1.56
CA ALA A 195 -23.72 6.58 -2.12
C ALA A 195 -23.87 6.73 -3.65
N VAL A 196 -24.16 5.63 -4.35
CA VAL A 196 -24.43 5.65 -5.80
C VAL A 196 -25.63 6.52 -6.14
N LEU A 197 -26.75 6.34 -5.43
CA LEU A 197 -27.98 7.12 -5.66
C LEU A 197 -27.79 8.62 -5.39
N LYS A 198 -26.89 8.97 -4.46
CA LYS A 198 -26.52 10.36 -4.14
C LYS A 198 -25.50 10.97 -5.11
N GLY A 199 -25.10 10.25 -6.16
CA GLY A 199 -24.28 10.79 -7.25
C GLY A 199 -22.77 10.61 -7.04
N ASP A 200 -22.33 9.46 -6.53
CA ASP A 200 -20.89 9.15 -6.48
C ASP A 200 -20.23 9.33 -7.85
N PRO A 201 -19.17 10.14 -7.96
CA PRO A 201 -18.54 10.47 -9.24
C PRO A 201 -17.97 9.26 -9.96
N ASN A 202 -17.70 8.16 -9.25
CA ASN A 202 -17.08 6.95 -9.78
C ASN A 202 -18.03 5.73 -9.78
N ALA A 203 -19.34 5.93 -9.62
CA ALA A 203 -20.32 4.87 -9.41
C ALA A 203 -20.24 3.69 -10.40
N ALA A 204 -20.17 3.96 -11.72
CA ALA A 204 -20.16 2.91 -12.73
C ALA A 204 -18.93 1.98 -12.62
N HIS A 205 -17.76 2.57 -12.33
CA HIS A 205 -16.51 1.83 -12.23
C HIS A 205 -16.41 1.10 -10.88
N MET A 206 -16.89 1.71 -9.79
CA MET A 206 -17.03 1.07 -8.47
C MET A 206 -17.87 -0.22 -8.55
N VAL A 207 -19.03 -0.17 -9.24
CA VAL A 207 -19.90 -1.33 -9.44
C VAL A 207 -19.17 -2.44 -10.20
N LYS A 208 -18.48 -2.08 -11.29
CA LYS A 208 -17.70 -3.02 -12.10
C LYS A 208 -16.62 -3.74 -11.27
N GLN A 209 -15.85 -3.00 -10.47
CA GLN A 209 -14.79 -3.60 -9.65
C GLN A 209 -15.32 -4.49 -8.54
N THR A 210 -16.44 -4.09 -7.91
CA THR A 210 -17.10 -4.92 -6.89
C THR A 210 -17.53 -6.29 -7.45
N PHE A 211 -18.12 -6.32 -8.65
CA PHE A 211 -18.48 -7.57 -9.32
C PHE A 211 -17.26 -8.42 -9.67
N LYS A 212 -16.18 -7.79 -10.18
CA LYS A 212 -14.94 -8.48 -10.53
C LYS A 212 -14.29 -9.14 -9.30
N GLY A 213 -14.23 -8.43 -8.16
CA GLY A 213 -13.68 -8.94 -6.91
C GLY A 213 -14.41 -10.19 -6.41
N LYS A 214 -15.76 -10.15 -6.39
CA LYS A 214 -16.56 -11.31 -5.97
C LYS A 214 -16.40 -12.53 -6.88
N ALA A 215 -16.24 -12.31 -8.18
CA ALA A 215 -16.00 -13.40 -9.12
C ALA A 215 -14.63 -14.06 -8.88
N GLN A 216 -13.61 -13.28 -8.52
CA GLN A 216 -12.28 -13.80 -8.19
C GLN A 216 -12.27 -14.58 -6.87
N GLU A 217 -12.97 -14.12 -5.84
CA GLU A 217 -13.10 -14.86 -4.57
C GLU A 217 -13.76 -16.24 -4.79
N PHE A 218 -14.82 -16.32 -5.60
CA PHE A 218 -15.51 -17.58 -5.91
C PHE A 218 -14.64 -18.56 -6.73
N LEU A 219 -13.72 -18.05 -7.54
CA LEU A 219 -12.79 -18.87 -8.32
C LEU A 219 -11.60 -19.40 -7.49
N GLN A 220 -11.34 -18.78 -6.33
CA GLN A 220 -10.22 -19.13 -5.45
C GLN A 220 -10.66 -19.94 -4.20
N SER A 221 -11.97 -20.07 -3.96
CA SER A 221 -12.58 -20.92 -2.92
C SER A 221 -12.81 -22.35 -3.39
#